data_AF-A0A8T5H1Z1-F1
#
_entry.id   AF-A0A8T5H1Z1-F1
#
_cell.length_a   1.000
_cell.length_b   1.000
_cell.length_c   1.000
_cell.angle_alpha   90.00
_cell.angle_beta   90.00
_cell.angle_gamma   90.00
#
_symmetry.space_group_name_H-M   'P 1'
#
loop_
_entity.id
_entity.type
_entity.pdbx_description
1 polymer ?
#
loop_
_entity_poly.entity_id
_entity_poly.type
_entity_poly.pdbx_seq_one_letter_code
_entity_poly.pdbx_strand_id
1 'polypeptide(L)' 'MGENLVYLIEKIRIDPFENEISEAVGYEPFGFTQEEEVAKRICNDSRQYTRKDCWAIQTTNPEFRYKPLEQVE' A
#
# COMPACT_ATOMS: atom_id res chain seq x y z
N MET A 1 -28.05 -9.03 -0.09
CA MET A 1 -26.92 -9.61 0.66
C MET A 1 -25.68 -9.00 0.05
N GLY A 2 -25.20 -7.89 0.62
CA GLY A 2 -23.93 -7.31 0.18
C GLY A 2 -22.84 -8.20 0.76
N GLU A 3 -21.91 -8.63 -0.08
CA GLU A 3 -20.71 -9.33 0.37
C GLU A 3 -20.02 -8.41 1.41
N ASN A 4 -19.77 -8.92 2.63
CA ASN A 4 -19.03 -8.19 3.66
C ASN A 4 -17.56 -8.11 3.25
N LEU A 5 -17.28 -7.31 2.23
CA LEU A 5 -15.94 -7.10 1.70
C LEU A 5 -15.20 -6.13 2.61
N VAL A 6 -14.02 -6.55 3.07
CA VAL A 6 -13.07 -5.67 3.75
C VAL A 6 -11.92 -5.41 2.80
N TYR A 7 -11.63 -4.15 2.52
CA TYR A 7 -10.50 -3.76 1.71
C TYR A 7 -9.28 -3.58 2.61
N LEU A 8 -8.29 -4.45 2.47
CA LEU A 8 -6.97 -4.29 3.07
C LEU A 8 -6.20 -3.24 2.28
N ILE A 9 -5.67 -2.25 2.97
CA ILE A 9 -4.75 -1.25 2.44
C ILE A 9 -3.34 -1.68 2.84
N GLU A 10 -2.46 -1.81 1.86
CA GLU A 10 -1.05 -2.12 2.07
C GLU A 10 -0.21 -0.92 1.64
N LYS A 11 0.83 -0.61 2.42
CA LYS A 11 1.85 0.39 2.09
C LYS A 11 3.10 -0.31 1.60
N ILE A 12 3.82 0.28 0.65
CA ILE A 12 5.11 -0.25 0.24
C ILE A 12 6.05 -0.37 1.46
N ARG A 13 6.67 -1.53 1.63
CA ARG A 13 7.61 -1.77 2.73
C ARG A 13 8.96 -1.18 2.35
N ILE A 14 9.48 -0.33 3.22
CA ILE A 14 10.82 0.24 3.14
C ILE A 14 11.62 -0.38 4.27
N ASP A 15 12.63 -1.19 3.94
CA ASP A 15 13.48 -1.75 4.98
C ASP A 15 14.46 -0.67 5.50
N PRO A 16 14.44 -0.35 6.80
CA PRO A 16 15.28 0.72 7.36
C PRO A 16 16.78 0.39 7.34
N PHE A 17 17.16 -0.87 7.09
CA PHE A 17 18.56 -1.31 7.02
C PHE A 17 19.05 -1.54 5.60
N GLU A 18 18.16 -1.60 4.61
CA GLU A 18 18.52 -1.80 3.21
C GLU A 18 18.71 -0.46 2.49
N ASN A 19 19.82 0.21 2.80
CA ASN A 19 20.22 1.46 2.16
C ASN A 19 20.73 1.27 0.71
N GLU A 20 20.79 0.02 0.21
CA GLU A 20 21.42 -0.34 -1.06
C GLU A 20 20.47 -1.03 -2.05
N ILE A 21 19.24 -1.40 -1.66
CA ILE A 21 18.32 -1.99 -2.62
C ILE A 21 17.70 -0.88 -3.45
N SER A 22 17.91 -0.95 -4.76
CA SER A 22 17.41 0.03 -5.73
C SER A 22 15.88 0.02 -5.90
N GLU A 23 15.18 -0.88 -5.22
CA GLU A 23 13.79 -1.25 -5.48
C GLU A 23 13.04 -1.71 -4.22
N ALA A 24 11.70 -1.66 -4.27
CA ALA A 24 10.83 -2.06 -3.17
C ALA A 24 10.77 -3.57 -2.98
N VAL A 25 10.94 -4.04 -1.75
CA VAL A 25 10.90 -5.48 -1.43
C VAL A 25 9.46 -6.01 -1.28
N GLY A 26 8.45 -5.14 -1.21
CA GLY A 26 7.05 -5.57 -1.18
C GLY A 26 6.11 -4.53 -0.57
N TYR A 27 4.99 -5.00 -0.04
CA TYR A 27 4.04 -4.19 0.71
C TYR A 27 3.76 -4.82 2.07
N GLU A 28 3.45 -3.98 3.05
CA GLU A 28 3.05 -4.35 4.40
C GLU A 28 1.65 -3.83 4.73
N PRO A 29 0.90 -4.50 5.62
CA PRO A 29 -0.42 -4.03 6.05
C PRO A 29 -0.34 -2.62 6.66
N PHE A 30 -1.20 -1.72 6.18
CA PHE A 30 -1.32 -0.35 6.68
C PHE A 30 -2.65 -0.12 7.40
N GLY A 31 -3.74 -0.66 6.86
CA GLY A 31 -5.07 -0.51 7.45
C GLY A 31 -6.14 -1.29 6.70
N PHE A 32 -7.38 -1.17 7.13
CA PHE A 32 -8.51 -1.81 6.48
C PHE A 32 -9.74 -0.89 6.49
N THR A 33 -10.63 -1.06 5.52
CA THR A 33 -11.91 -0.35 5.44
C THR A 33 -12.98 -1.24 4.82
N GLN A 34 -14.24 -1.02 5.14
CA GLN A 34 -15.38 -1.67 4.47
C GLN A 34 -15.91 -0.83 3.30
N GLU A 35 -15.43 0.40 3.15
CA GLU A 35 -15.83 1.32 2.08
C GLU A 35 -14.79 1.34 0.96
N GLU A 36 -15.15 0.81 -0.22
CA GLU A 36 -14.25 0.75 -1.38
C GLU A 36 -13.74 2.14 -1.80
N GLU A 37 -14.63 3.14 -1.77
CA GLU A 37 -14.29 4.51 -2.18
C GLU A 37 -13.25 5.15 -1.26
N VAL A 38 -13.25 4.78 0.04
CA VAL A 38 -12.21 5.19 0.99
C VAL A 38 -10.88 4.53 0.63
N ALA A 39 -10.88 3.23 0.33
CA ALA A 39 -9.67 2.50 -0.09
C ALA A 39 -9.07 3.09 -1.39
N LYS A 40 -9.93 3.38 -2.38
CA LYS A 40 -9.54 4.02 -3.64
C LYS A 40 -8.92 5.39 -3.42
N ARG A 41 -9.55 6.25 -2.60
CA ARG A 41 -9.04 7.60 -2.35
C ARG A 41 -7.64 7.56 -1.72
N ILE A 42 -7.42 6.69 -0.73
CA ILE A 42 -6.11 6.53 -0.07
C ILE A 42 -5.03 6.11 -1.09
N CYS A 43 -5.36 5.21 -2.01
CA CYS A 43 -4.40 4.75 -3.03
C CYS A 43 -4.18 5.78 -4.14
N ASN A 44 -5.21 6.53 -4.54
CA ASN A 44 -5.13 7.54 -5.61
C ASN A 44 -4.45 8.83 -5.17
N ASP A 45 -4.61 9.23 -3.90
CA ASP A 45 -3.95 10.41 -3.33
C ASP A 45 -2.47 10.13 -2.97
N SER A 46 -2.03 8.87 -3.13
CA SER A 46 -0.67 8.45 -2.82
C SER A 46 0.35 8.92 -3.84
N ARG A 47 1.54 9.27 -3.36
CA ARG A 47 2.65 9.68 -4.23
C ARG A 47 3.48 8.46 -4.63
N GLN A 48 4.38 8.64 -5.59
CA GLN A 48 5.44 7.65 -5.85
C GLN A 48 6.68 8.06 -5.05
N TYR A 49 7.35 7.07 -4.44
CA TYR A 49 8.64 7.29 -3.81
C TYR A 49 9.73 7.50 -4.87
N THR A 50 10.53 8.53 -4.69
CA THR A 50 11.60 8.92 -5.60
C THR A 50 12.93 8.95 -4.87
N ARG A 51 14.06 8.91 -5.59
CA ARG A 51 15.40 9.07 -4.98
C ARG A 51 15.63 10.39 -4.23
N LYS A 52 14.65 11.30 -4.22
CA LYS A 52 14.71 12.58 -3.49
C LYS A 52 14.09 12.49 -2.10
N ASP A 53 13.30 11.47 -1.80
CA ASP A 53 12.75 11.31 -0.46
C ASP A 53 13.80 10.68 0.45
N CYS A 54 13.93 11.18 1.68
CA CYS A 54 15.04 10.85 2.59
C CYS A 54 15.16 9.37 2.98
N TRP A 55 14.17 8.55 2.61
CA TRP A 55 14.04 7.13 2.93
C TRP A 55 13.71 6.28 1.69
N ALA A 56 13.78 6.85 0.48
CA ALA A 56 13.16 6.24 -0.69
C ALA A 56 14.14 5.53 -1.62
N ILE A 57 13.87 4.25 -1.75
CA ILE A 57 14.02 3.46 -2.97
C ILE A 57 13.36 4.15 -4.19
N GLN A 58 13.93 3.99 -5.38
CA GLN A 58 13.25 4.35 -6.61
C GLN A 58 12.27 3.25 -6.96
N THR A 59 10.99 3.55 -7.13
CA THR A 59 10.04 2.54 -7.58
C THR A 59 9.04 3.14 -8.58
N THR A 60 8.62 2.32 -9.53
CA THR A 60 7.50 2.62 -10.43
C THR A 60 6.16 2.18 -9.84
N ASN A 61 6.19 1.49 -8.69
CA ASN A 61 5.00 1.03 -8.00
C ASN A 61 4.38 2.15 -7.15
N PRO A 62 3.04 2.15 -6.95
CA PRO A 62 2.37 3.10 -6.08
C PRO A 62 2.77 2.90 -4.62
N GLU A 63 2.74 3.97 -3.82
CA GLU A 63 3.03 3.90 -2.38
C GLU A 63 2.00 3.05 -1.63
N PHE A 64 0.72 3.14 -2.01
CA PHE A 64 -0.35 2.34 -1.44
C PHE A 64 -1.06 1.51 -2.51
N ARG A 65 -1.54 0.34 -2.12
CA ARG A 65 -2.49 -0.47 -2.89
C ARG A 65 -3.58 -1.00 -1.97
N TYR A 66 -4.72 -1.38 -2.55
CA TYR A 66 -5.78 -2.04 -1.81
C TYR A 66 -6.14 -3.40 -2.43
N LYS A 67 -6.59 -4.33 -1.59
CA LYS A 67 -7.07 -5.65 -1.99
C LYS A 67 -8.39 -5.97 -1.28
N PRO A 68 -9.42 -6.46 -1.99
CA PRO A 68 -10.59 -6.99 -1.34
C PRO A 68 -10.24 -8.29 -0.60
N LEU A 69 -10.69 -8.40 0.64
CA LEU A 69 -10.64 -9.60 1.45
C LEU A 69 -12.07 -10.04 1.74
N GLU A 70 -12.32 -11.33 1.58
CA GLU A 70 -13.54 -11.95 2.07
C GLU A 70 -13.43 -12.12 3.59
N GLN A 71 -14.47 -11.72 4.33
CA GLN A 71 -14.58 -12.13 5.72
C GLN A 71 -14.83 -13.63 5.78
N VAL A 72 -13.90 -14.36 6.38
CA VAL A 72 -14.12 -15.76 6.75
C VAL A 72 -14.99 -15.75 8.01
N GLU A 73 -16.23 -16.25 7.89
CA GLU A 73 -17.16 -16.44 9.02
C GLU A 73 -16.65 -17.46 10.05
#